data_AF-A0A1V2UCV6-F1
#
_entry.id   AF-A0A1V2UCV6-F1
#
_cell.length_a   1.000
_cell.length_b   1.000
_cell.length_c   1.000
_cell.angle_alpha   90.00
_cell.angle_beta   90.00
_cell.angle_gamma   90.00
#
_symmetry.space_group_name_H-M   'P 1'
#
loop_
_entity.id
_entity.type
_entity.pdbx_description
1 polymer ?
#
loop_
_entity_poly.entity_id
_entity_poly.type
_entity_poly.pdbx_seq_one_letter_code
_entity_poly.pdbx_strand_id
1 'polypeptide(L)'
;MRMPPKRFFPHTMIYRKKNGMGPRGESIFEDDLAIEHVRFDDTVKFEPRDIDGKVQTPNALISMVKKYTGPLPEFSVADQIEIFGKQYTIAKVVPLNAVSPEPFGYEIEVV
;
A
#
# COMPACT_ATOMS: atom_id res chain seq x y z
N MET A 1 12.42 10.25 18.31
CA MET A 1 11.07 10.52 17.75
C MET A 1 10.05 9.68 18.48
N ARG A 2 8.93 10.25 18.95
CA ARG A 2 7.86 9.47 19.57
C ARG A 2 6.91 8.98 18.48
N MET A 3 6.85 7.67 18.27
CA MET A 3 5.98 7.10 17.24
C MET A 3 4.52 7.09 17.69
N PRO A 4 3.55 7.17 16.75
CA PRO A 4 2.14 7.04 17.07
C PRO A 4 1.86 5.71 17.79
N PRO A 5 0.89 5.62 18.72
CA PRO A 5 0.53 4.37 19.38
C PRO A 5 0.10 3.26 18.41
N LYS A 6 0.41 1.99 18.74
CA LYS A 6 0.05 0.80 17.94
C LYS A 6 -1.44 0.73 17.57
N ARG A 7 -2.33 1.18 18.48
CA ARG A 7 -3.78 1.24 18.26
C ARG A 7 -4.23 2.09 17.06
N PHE A 8 -3.39 2.99 16.55
CA PHE A 8 -3.68 3.79 15.36
C PHE A 8 -3.41 3.05 14.05
N PHE A 9 -2.89 1.83 14.14
CA PHE A 9 -2.70 0.93 13.01
C PHE A 9 -3.49 -0.37 13.28
N PRO A 10 -4.83 -0.33 13.20
CA PRO A 10 -5.67 -1.44 13.62
C PRO A 10 -5.91 -2.48 12.53
N HIS A 11 -5.44 -2.24 11.30
CA HIS A 11 -5.78 -3.07 10.15
C HIS A 11 -4.68 -4.07 9.81
N THR A 12 -5.07 -5.05 9.00
CA THR A 12 -4.19 -6.04 8.40
C THR A 12 -4.46 -6.04 6.90
N MET A 13 -3.41 -6.19 6.10
CA MET A 13 -3.50 -6.30 4.65
C MET A 13 -2.74 -7.53 4.18
N ILE A 14 -3.07 -7.99 2.98
CA ILE A 14 -2.30 -9.01 2.26
C ILE A 14 -1.50 -8.29 1.18
N TYR A 15 -0.19 -8.52 1.13
CA TYR A 15 0.70 -8.00 0.11
C TYR A 15 1.12 -9.14 -0.82
N ARG A 16 1.14 -8.86 -2.13
CA ARG A 16 1.55 -9.78 -3.18
C ARG A 16 2.52 -9.08 -4.12
N LYS A 17 3.77 -9.52 -4.11
CA LYS A 17 4.83 -8.97 -4.95
C LYS A 17 4.66 -9.41 -6.40
N LYS A 18 4.76 -8.50 -7.36
CA LYS A 18 4.71 -8.86 -8.78
C LYS A 18 6.03 -9.47 -9.22
N ASN A 19 5.99 -10.74 -9.64
CA ASN A 19 7.15 -11.50 -10.09
C ASN A 19 7.33 -11.45 -11.62
N GLY A 20 6.33 -10.99 -12.37
CA GLY A 20 6.46 -10.83 -13.81
C GLY A 20 5.13 -10.78 -14.55
N MET A 21 5.20 -11.14 -15.82
CA MET A 21 4.06 -11.22 -16.73
C MET A 21 4.01 -12.62 -17.33
N GLY A 22 2.84 -13.24 -17.26
CA GLY A 22 2.59 -14.53 -17.87
C GLY A 22 2.46 -14.44 -19.38
N PRO A 23 2.33 -15.59 -20.06
CA PRO A 23 2.38 -15.68 -21.52
C PRO A 23 1.26 -14.91 -22.24
N ARG A 24 0.17 -14.56 -21.54
CA ARG A 24 -1.00 -13.85 -22.09
C ARG A 24 -1.12 -12.42 -21.55
N GLY A 25 -0.07 -11.90 -20.91
CA GLY A 25 -0.06 -10.54 -20.38
C GLY A 25 -0.60 -10.41 -18.96
N GLU A 26 -0.99 -11.51 -18.31
CA GLU A 26 -1.43 -11.53 -16.92
C GLU A 26 -0.26 -11.23 -15.97
N SER A 27 -0.50 -10.48 -14.88
CA SER A 27 0.54 -10.30 -13.87
C SER A 27 0.66 -11.56 -13.01
N ILE A 28 1.89 -12.04 -12.82
CA ILE A 28 2.20 -13.15 -11.92
C ILE A 28 2.67 -12.55 -10.60
N PHE A 29 2.09 -13.01 -9.50
CA PHE A 29 2.44 -12.56 -8.15
C PHE A 29 3.07 -13.69 -7.33
N GLU A 30 3.91 -13.33 -6.37
CA GLU A 30 4.44 -14.22 -5.33
C GLU A 30 3.36 -14.59 -4.29
N ASP A 31 3.72 -15.44 -3.34
CA ASP A 31 2.84 -15.88 -2.25
C ASP A 31 2.34 -14.72 -1.37
N ASP A 32 1.15 -14.92 -0.81
CA ASP A 32 0.47 -13.95 0.05
C ASP A 32 1.27 -13.68 1.34
N LEU A 33 1.64 -12.41 1.54
CA LEU A 33 2.26 -11.94 2.78
C LEU A 33 1.27 -11.12 3.60
N ALA A 34 0.84 -11.64 4.75
CA ALA A 34 0.03 -10.89 5.69
C ALA A 34 0.87 -9.84 6.44
N ILE A 35 0.48 -8.58 6.34
CA ILE A 35 1.11 -7.46 7.05
C ILE A 35 0.11 -6.89 8.04
N GLU A 36 0.38 -7.13 9.31
CA GLU A 36 -0.41 -6.62 10.43
C GLU A 36 0.00 -5.21 10.83
N HIS A 37 -0.88 -4.52 11.54
CA HIS A 37 -0.63 -3.19 12.10
C HIS A 37 -0.37 -2.12 11.04
N VAL A 38 -1.27 -2.05 10.07
CA VAL A 38 -1.33 -0.97 9.08
C VAL A 38 -2.51 -0.03 9.38
N ARG A 39 -2.39 1.20 8.89
CA ARG A 39 -3.47 2.19 8.84
C ARG A 39 -3.88 2.36 7.40
N PHE A 40 -5.18 2.39 7.14
CA PHE A 40 -5.77 2.59 5.83
C PHE A 40 -6.62 3.85 5.89
N ASP A 41 -6.23 4.86 5.14
CA ASP A 41 -6.97 6.10 4.98
C ASP A 41 -7.57 6.10 3.56
N ASP A 42 -8.89 5.89 3.49
CA ASP A 42 -9.64 5.96 2.23
C ASP A 42 -9.79 7.44 1.84
N THR A 43 -8.98 7.92 0.89
CA THR A 43 -9.14 9.27 0.35
C THR A 43 -10.01 9.22 -0.90
N VAL A 44 -11.30 9.54 -0.74
CA VAL A 44 -12.19 9.67 -1.89
C VAL A 44 -11.87 10.97 -2.63
N LYS A 45 -11.06 10.89 -3.69
CA LYS A 45 -10.97 11.99 -4.68
C LYS A 45 -12.13 11.84 -5.66
N PHE A 46 -13.23 12.53 -5.38
CA PHE A 46 -14.24 12.80 -6.39
C PHE A 46 -13.72 13.91 -7.31
N GLU A 47 -13.45 13.60 -8.57
CA GLU A 47 -13.35 14.61 -9.63
C GLU A 47 -14.71 14.77 -10.35
N PRO A 48 -15.07 16.00 -10.79
CA PRO A 48 -16.40 16.29 -11.32
C PRO A 48 -16.68 15.50 -12.61
N ARG A 49 -17.97 15.29 -12.91
CA ARG A 49 -18.47 14.80 -14.20
C ARG A 49 -17.84 15.59 -15.35
N ASP A 50 -16.75 15.08 -15.92
CA ASP A 50 -16.27 15.49 -17.22
C ASP A 50 -16.84 14.55 -18.28
N ILE A 51 -17.27 15.13 -19.40
CA ILE A 51 -17.98 14.44 -20.50
C ILE A 51 -17.09 13.35 -21.15
N ASP A 52 -15.78 13.36 -20.87
CA ASP A 52 -14.77 12.44 -21.39
C ASP A 52 -14.42 11.24 -20.48
N GLY A 53 -15.11 11.07 -19.33
CA GLY A 53 -15.16 9.78 -18.61
C GLY A 53 -13.84 9.26 -18.01
N LYS A 54 -12.78 10.08 -17.88
CA LYS A 54 -11.57 9.70 -17.14
C LYS A 54 -11.77 9.92 -15.64
N VAL A 55 -12.53 9.03 -15.02
CA VAL A 55 -12.65 8.95 -13.56
C VAL A 55 -11.29 8.53 -13.00
N GLN A 56 -10.65 9.39 -12.20
CA GLN A 56 -9.57 8.94 -11.31
C GLN A 56 -10.20 8.10 -10.19
N THR A 57 -9.92 6.80 -10.22
CA THR A 57 -10.32 5.78 -9.24
C THR A 57 -9.88 6.18 -7.82
N PRO A 58 -10.52 5.70 -6.74
CA PRO A 58 -10.17 6.09 -5.38
C PRO A 58 -8.68 5.83 -5.08
N ASN A 59 -7.94 6.88 -4.75
CA ASN A 59 -6.59 6.73 -4.22
C ASN A 59 -6.73 6.50 -2.71
N ALA A 60 -6.23 5.39 -2.18
CA ALA A 60 -6.12 5.20 -0.73
C ALA A 60 -4.66 5.32 -0.28
N LEU A 61 -4.47 5.69 0.99
CA LEU A 61 -3.15 5.76 1.61
C LEU A 61 -3.03 4.67 2.67
N ILE A 62 -1.97 3.87 2.58
CA ILE A 62 -1.62 2.87 3.59
C ILE A 62 -0.38 3.31 4.32
N SER A 63 -0.49 3.53 5.62
CA SER A 63 0.65 3.92 6.47
C SER A 63 1.02 2.77 7.41
N MET A 64 2.32 2.54 7.56
CA MET A 64 2.86 1.51 8.44
C MET A 64 4.20 1.90 9.05
N VAL A 65 4.51 1.32 10.21
CA VAL A 65 5.78 1.55 10.92
C VAL A 65 6.41 0.22 11.31
N LYS A 66 7.70 0.05 10.99
CA LYS A 66 8.47 -1.20 11.19
C LYS A 66 8.42 -1.72 12.62
N LYS A 67 8.34 -0.82 13.61
CA LYS A 67 8.24 -1.19 15.03
C LYS A 67 7.02 -2.05 15.35
N TYR A 68 5.92 -1.89 14.62
CA TYR A 68 4.68 -2.63 14.88
C TYR A 68 4.47 -3.77 13.90
N THR A 69 4.85 -3.59 12.64
CA THR A 69 4.62 -4.55 11.55
C THR A 69 5.71 -5.63 11.47
N GLY A 70 6.84 -5.45 12.15
CA GLY A 70 7.99 -6.35 12.01
C GLY A 70 8.82 -6.04 10.75
N PRO A 71 9.61 -7.00 10.24
CA PRO A 71 10.37 -6.82 9.01
C PRO A 71 9.38 -6.61 7.84
N LEU A 72 9.53 -5.48 7.15
CA LEU A 72 8.69 -5.14 6.00
C LEU A 72 9.36 -5.62 4.71
N PRO A 73 8.59 -6.08 3.71
CA PRO A 73 9.12 -6.37 2.39
C PRO A 73 9.56 -5.09 1.68
N GLU A 74 10.28 -5.26 0.58
CA GLU A 74 10.57 -4.17 -0.35
C GLU A 74 9.37 -3.97 -1.30
N PHE A 75 8.56 -2.96 -1.01
CA PHE A 75 7.40 -2.61 -1.84
C PHE A 75 7.84 -2.02 -3.18
N SER A 76 7.16 -2.40 -4.25
CA SER A 76 7.37 -1.90 -5.60
C SER A 76 6.07 -1.41 -6.23
N VAL A 77 6.18 -0.47 -7.16
CA VAL A 77 5.04 -0.02 -7.99
C VAL A 77 4.51 -1.20 -8.79
N ALA A 78 3.19 -1.28 -8.95
CA ALA A 78 2.44 -2.37 -9.59
C ALA A 78 2.37 -3.69 -8.81
N ASP A 79 2.89 -3.75 -7.59
CA ASP A 79 2.52 -4.81 -6.65
C ASP A 79 1.06 -4.70 -6.23
N GLN A 80 0.49 -5.79 -5.71
CA GLN A 80 -0.90 -5.83 -5.28
C GLN A 80 -1.01 -5.84 -3.76
N ILE A 81 -2.02 -5.12 -3.25
CA ILE A 81 -2.43 -5.14 -1.85
C ILE A 81 -3.91 -5.50 -1.80
N GLU A 82 -4.29 -6.33 -0.84
CA GLU A 82 -5.69 -6.62 -0.51
C GLU A 82 -5.99 -6.20 0.93
N ILE A 83 -7.02 -5.37 1.09
CA ILE A 83 -7.48 -4.92 2.40
C ILE A 83 -9.01 -4.73 2.36
N PHE A 84 -9.69 -5.17 3.42
CA PHE A 84 -11.17 -5.20 3.48
C PHE A 84 -11.84 -5.93 2.30
N GLY A 85 -11.19 -6.97 1.75
CA GLY A 85 -11.67 -7.72 0.59
C GLY A 85 -11.64 -6.95 -0.73
N LYS A 86 -11.00 -5.77 -0.77
CA LYS A 86 -10.75 -5.01 -1.99
C LYS A 86 -9.28 -5.11 -2.38
N GLN A 87 -9.04 -5.29 -3.67
CA GLN A 87 -7.71 -5.30 -4.24
C GLN A 87 -7.34 -3.90 -4.74
N TYR A 88 -6.10 -3.51 -4.45
CA TYR A 88 -5.51 -2.26 -4.89
C TYR A 88 -4.14 -2.52 -5.51
N THR A 89 -3.74 -1.65 -6.42
CA THR A 89 -2.41 -1.66 -7.01
C THR A 89 -1.55 -0.56 -6.41
N ILE A 90 -0.30 -0.86 -6.05
CA ILE A 90 0.64 0.15 -5.56
C ILE A 90 0.95 1.14 -6.68
N ALA A 91 0.57 2.40 -6.49
CA ALA A 91 0.89 3.49 -7.40
C ALA A 91 2.20 4.17 -7.01
N LYS A 92 2.50 4.26 -5.71
CA LYS A 92 3.70 4.92 -5.20
C LYS A 92 4.09 4.40 -3.81
N VAL A 93 5.39 4.32 -3.59
CA VAL A 93 5.99 3.96 -2.29
C VAL A 93 6.77 5.16 -1.76
N VAL A 94 6.42 5.62 -0.57
CA VAL A 94 7.06 6.76 0.11
C VAL A 94 7.72 6.24 1.39
N PRO A 95 9.07 6.14 1.44
CA PRO A 95 9.76 5.73 2.66
C PRO A 95 9.67 6.82 3.73
N LEU A 96 9.31 6.44 4.96
CA LEU A 96 9.33 7.33 6.11
C LEU A 96 10.74 7.32 6.71
N ASN A 97 11.54 8.32 6.35
CA ASN A 97 12.92 8.46 6.80
C ASN A 97 13.02 9.37 8.02
N ALA A 98 13.93 9.04 8.92
CA ALA A 98 14.36 9.93 10.01
C ALA A 98 15.79 10.41 9.72
N VAL A 99 16.59 10.65 10.77
CA VAL A 99 18.03 10.96 10.63
C VAL A 99 18.85 9.72 10.25
N SER A 100 18.30 8.51 10.45
CA SER A 100 18.89 7.23 10.04
C SER A 100 18.72 6.98 8.54
N PRO A 101 19.68 6.34 7.85
CA PRO A 101 19.54 5.95 6.44
C PRO A 101 18.44 4.90 6.20
N GLU A 102 18.04 4.16 7.23
CA GLU A 102 16.97 3.17 7.10
C GLU A 102 15.59 3.79 7.39
N PRO A 103 14.59 3.59 6.51
CA PRO A 103 13.23 4.04 6.76
C PRO A 103 12.66 3.33 7.98
N PHE A 104 11.97 4.06 8.85
CA PHE A 104 11.28 3.49 10.01
C PHE A 104 9.86 3.00 9.69
N GLY A 105 9.39 3.24 8.47
CA GLY A 105 8.06 2.88 8.00
C GLY A 105 7.88 3.26 6.53
N TYR A 106 6.66 3.06 6.03
CA TYR A 106 6.29 3.43 4.66
C TYR A 106 4.89 4.04 4.63
N GLU A 107 4.70 4.92 3.68
CA GLU A 107 3.40 5.35 3.16
C GLU A 107 3.26 4.84 1.73
N ILE A 108 2.15 4.18 1.43
CA ILE A 108 1.88 3.57 0.14
C ILE A 108 0.61 4.17 -0.42
N GLU A 109 0.71 4.81 -1.59
CA GLU A 109 -0.46 5.25 -2.34
C GLU A 109 -0.92 4.10 -3.24
N VAL A 110 -2.20 3.76 -3.16
CA VAL A 110 -2.80 2.64 -3.89
C VAL A 110 -4.04 3.07 -4.66
N VAL A 111 -4.33 2.39 -5.78
CA VAL A 111 -5.44 2.66 -6.72
C VAL A 111 -6.25 1.42 -7.08
#